data_AF-A0A1F8H4I1-F1
#
_entry.id   AF-A0A1F8H4I1-F1
#
_cell.length_a   1.000
_cell.length_b   1.000
_cell.length_c   1.000
_cell.angle_alpha   90.00
_cell.angle_beta   90.00
_cell.angle_gamma   90.00
#
_symmetry.space_group_name_H-M   'P 1'
#
loop_
_entity.id
_entity.type
_entity.pdbx_description
1 polymer ?
#
loop_
_entity_poly.entity_id
_entity_poly.type
_entity_poly.pdbx_seq_one_letter_code
_entity_poly.pdbx_strand_id
1 'polypeptide(L)'
;MERYTSNQNPYAKTTNFSGLYFWLGDLGLNTALARWAVFFGEDYNNSSGIDKEEFIKKTNQCLDYIRHYCQDCQLYYKPHPAETNEQEFLDLSGFEVLKNASTSEIFLWKNIRNIKHTFSVFSTSSLSAYRLGFNSHVFYQFCRSVFQNQIRRQATEAWFKNMPDSFFIKDLDQELLENKILPLENLELKKEWSRMLKANTGQIWMLVTNSSYAAALISIANLLKELDPLRPINLVVIHHHRWDIVDLSEIKKFFGRVLILPRIFYSLRPPRLFKAAKTALEIRKMNLAQEDIIISFSSNAEFTENCFLSYFKKNIKIGFLPGILEGLYPQTGYPSILDQDNGFEFTKASWFYNKIFEPLLGLHRTVFKQPRDGQMENILKFQKPITEIYDCVNFF
;
A
#
# COMPACT_ATOMS: atom_id res chain seq x y z
N MET A 1 -12.14 19.00 38.73
CA MET A 1 -11.58 19.43 37.43
C MET A 1 -10.08 19.44 37.59
N GLU A 2 -9.48 18.24 37.57
CA GLU A 2 -8.03 18.04 37.66
C GLU A 2 -7.75 16.57 37.29
N ARG A 3 -6.64 16.37 36.56
CA ARG A 3 -5.98 15.09 36.24
C ARG A 3 -6.61 14.18 35.17
N TYR A 4 -6.40 14.56 33.91
CA TYR A 4 -5.85 13.60 32.94
C TYR A 4 -4.41 14.02 32.65
N THR A 5 -3.49 13.57 33.49
CA THR A 5 -2.07 13.51 33.11
C THR A 5 -1.97 12.46 32.01
N SER A 6 -1.90 12.92 30.75
CA SER A 6 -1.56 12.07 29.62
C SER A 6 -0.24 11.37 29.92
N ASN A 7 -0.27 10.05 30.07
CA ASN A 7 0.88 9.21 29.73
C ASN A 7 1.23 9.53 28.27
N GLN A 8 2.11 10.51 28.05
CA GLN A 8 2.69 10.73 26.74
C GLN A 8 3.60 9.52 26.49
N ASN A 9 3.11 8.58 25.68
CA ASN A 9 3.93 7.52 25.13
C ASN A 9 5.07 8.20 24.36
N PRO A 10 6.35 8.10 24.80
CA PRO A 10 7.46 8.81 24.17
C PRO A 10 7.72 8.39 22.72
N TYR A 11 7.05 7.34 22.24
CA TYR A 11 7.16 6.80 20.89
C TYR A 11 6.07 7.25 19.93
N ALA A 12 4.98 7.88 20.40
CA ALA A 12 3.86 8.28 19.55
C ALA A 12 4.27 9.42 18.60
N LYS A 13 4.88 9.04 17.47
CA LYS A 13 5.36 9.93 16.42
C LYS A 13 4.78 9.48 15.09
N THR A 14 4.43 10.45 14.25
CA THR A 14 4.14 10.27 12.83
C THR A 14 5.36 10.73 12.04
N THR A 15 5.92 9.86 11.21
CA THR A 15 7.03 10.24 10.30
C THR A 15 6.67 9.91 8.85
N ASN A 16 7.07 10.78 7.94
CA ASN A 16 6.98 10.55 6.49
C ASN A 16 8.22 9.79 6.01
N PHE A 17 8.01 8.61 5.45
CA PHE A 17 9.03 7.62 5.23
C PHE A 17 9.49 7.61 3.76
N SER A 18 10.34 8.56 3.37
CA SER A 18 10.83 8.69 1.97
C SER A 18 11.96 7.73 1.58
N GLY A 19 12.49 6.92 2.51
CA GLY A 19 13.61 6.00 2.28
C GLY A 19 13.27 4.50 2.37
N LEU A 20 11.98 4.13 2.35
CA LEU A 20 11.52 2.77 2.66
C LEU A 20 12.17 1.70 1.82
N TYR A 21 12.45 2.00 0.56
CA TYR A 21 12.95 1.03 -0.38
C TYR A 21 14.48 0.95 -0.45
N PHE A 22 15.21 1.77 0.33
CA PHE A 22 16.67 1.72 0.37
C PHE A 22 17.21 0.31 0.69
N TRP A 23 16.59 -0.38 1.66
CA TRP A 23 17.03 -1.70 2.11
C TRP A 23 16.53 -2.86 1.25
N LEU A 24 15.92 -2.63 0.08
CA LEU A 24 15.66 -3.70 -0.87
C LEU A 24 16.94 -4.32 -1.46
N GLY A 25 18.10 -3.74 -1.18
CA GLY A 25 19.43 -4.20 -1.58
C GLY A 25 20.04 -3.25 -2.60
N ASP A 26 21.04 -3.72 -3.35
CA ASP A 26 21.59 -2.98 -4.48
C ASP A 26 20.47 -2.75 -5.51
N LEU A 27 19.84 -1.56 -5.42
CA LEU A 27 18.78 -1.05 -6.29
C LEU A 27 19.24 -0.91 -7.75
N GLY A 28 20.42 -1.43 -8.10
CA GLY A 28 20.93 -1.42 -9.44
C GLY A 28 21.28 -0.01 -9.88
N LEU A 29 21.91 0.78 -9.00
CA LEU A 29 22.36 2.14 -9.35
C LEU A 29 23.38 2.15 -10.50
N ASN A 30 23.90 0.98 -10.86
CA ASN A 30 24.52 0.74 -12.16
C ASN A 30 23.45 0.32 -13.20
N THR A 31 22.51 1.23 -13.51
CA THR A 31 21.45 1.03 -14.53
C THR A 31 21.98 1.05 -15.96
N ALA A 32 23.31 1.00 -16.17
CA ALA A 32 23.94 1.07 -17.49
C ALA A 32 23.46 -0.04 -18.45
N LEU A 33 22.84 -1.10 -17.92
CA LEU A 33 22.28 -2.22 -18.69
C LEU A 33 20.75 -2.31 -18.63
N ALA A 34 20.07 -1.44 -17.88
CA ALA A 34 18.61 -1.41 -17.82
C ALA A 34 18.05 -0.96 -19.18
N ARG A 35 17.11 -1.74 -19.73
CA ARG A 35 16.60 -1.54 -21.10
C ARG A 35 15.09 -1.64 -21.20
N TRP A 36 14.35 -1.80 -20.10
CA TRP A 36 12.90 -1.97 -20.19
C TRP A 36 12.17 -0.64 -19.98
N ALA A 37 11.24 -0.34 -20.88
CA ALA A 37 10.22 0.67 -20.67
C ALA A 37 8.89 -0.03 -20.45
N VAL A 38 8.27 0.16 -19.28
CA VAL A 38 7.05 -0.55 -18.89
C VAL A 38 5.87 0.41 -18.84
N PHE A 39 4.83 0.14 -19.61
CA PHE A 39 3.55 0.82 -19.50
C PHE A 39 2.60 0.01 -18.60
N PHE A 40 2.14 0.59 -17.51
CA PHE A 40 1.10 0.01 -16.65
C PHE A 40 -0.28 0.37 -17.20
N GLY A 41 -1.04 -0.67 -17.55
CA GLY A 41 -2.42 -0.55 -18.00
C GLY A 41 -3.39 -0.17 -16.88
N GLU A 42 -4.63 0.14 -17.28
CA GLU A 42 -5.73 0.56 -16.41
C GLU A 42 -6.97 -0.29 -16.70
N ASP A 43 -7.74 -0.64 -15.66
CA ASP A 43 -9.04 -1.29 -15.80
C ASP A 43 -10.16 -0.28 -16.13
N TYR A 44 -9.99 0.46 -17.24
CA TYR A 44 -10.91 1.51 -17.63
C TYR A 44 -12.31 0.98 -17.97
N ASN A 45 -12.50 -0.32 -18.22
CA ASN A 45 -13.84 -0.88 -18.38
C ASN A 45 -14.66 -0.84 -17.08
N ASN A 46 -13.99 -0.99 -15.94
CA ASN A 46 -14.57 -1.00 -14.60
C ASN A 46 -14.51 0.38 -13.92
N SER A 47 -13.87 1.35 -14.55
CA SER A 47 -13.77 2.72 -14.05
C SER A 47 -14.97 3.57 -14.47
N SER A 48 -15.71 4.10 -13.50
CA SER A 48 -16.78 5.06 -13.75
C SER A 48 -16.24 6.46 -14.02
N GLY A 49 -16.97 7.26 -14.81
CA GLY A 49 -16.63 8.67 -15.07
C GLY A 49 -15.44 8.89 -16.03
N ILE A 50 -15.08 7.86 -16.80
CA ILE A 50 -14.07 7.89 -17.86
C ILE A 50 -14.75 7.80 -19.22
N ASP A 51 -14.40 8.72 -20.13
CA ASP A 51 -14.74 8.62 -21.54
C ASP A 51 -13.90 7.52 -22.20
N LYS A 52 -14.48 6.35 -22.48
CA LYS A 52 -13.72 5.18 -22.93
C LYS A 52 -13.10 5.37 -24.32
N GLU A 53 -13.82 5.99 -25.25
CA GLU A 53 -13.33 6.18 -26.62
C GLU A 53 -12.17 7.18 -26.64
N GLU A 54 -12.33 8.31 -25.94
CA GLU A 54 -11.24 9.28 -25.82
C GLU A 54 -10.09 8.71 -24.96
N PHE A 55 -10.36 7.87 -23.95
CA PHE A 55 -9.31 7.17 -23.18
C PHE A 55 -8.45 6.28 -24.08
N ILE A 56 -9.06 5.43 -24.90
CA ILE A 56 -8.35 4.53 -25.83
C ILE A 56 -7.50 5.36 -26.80
N LYS A 57 -8.11 6.37 -27.44
CA LYS A 57 -7.43 7.24 -28.38
C LYS A 57 -6.23 7.94 -27.75
N LYS A 58 -6.41 8.56 -26.57
CA LYS A 58 -5.32 9.24 -25.84
C LYS A 58 -4.24 8.26 -25.39
N THR A 59 -4.62 7.07 -24.92
CA THR A 59 -3.66 6.03 -24.52
C THR A 59 -2.80 5.58 -25.69
N ASN A 60 -3.37 5.39 -26.88
CA ASN A 60 -2.59 5.05 -28.08
C ASN A 60 -1.58 6.16 -28.43
N GLN A 61 -1.96 7.43 -28.29
CA GLN A 61 -1.00 8.54 -28.45
C GLN A 61 0.12 8.53 -27.40
N CYS A 62 -0.17 8.10 -26.17
CA CYS A 62 0.85 7.92 -25.13
C CYS A 62 1.79 6.74 -25.46
N LEU A 63 1.27 5.66 -26.03
CA LEU A 63 2.08 4.51 -26.46
C LEU A 63 3.01 4.89 -27.63
N ASP A 64 2.53 5.70 -28.58
CA ASP A 64 3.34 6.27 -29.66
C ASP A 64 4.49 7.13 -29.13
N TYR A 65 4.21 8.00 -28.15
CA TYR A 65 5.22 8.80 -27.47
C TYR A 65 6.33 7.90 -26.88
N ILE A 66 5.95 6.81 -26.21
CA ILE A 66 6.93 5.89 -25.61
C ILE A 66 7.76 5.21 -26.69
N ARG A 67 7.17 4.75 -27.80
CA ARG A 67 7.94 4.18 -28.91
C ARG A 67 8.94 5.17 -29.49
N HIS A 68 8.55 6.44 -29.59
CA HIS A 68 9.42 7.49 -30.12
C HIS A 68 10.61 7.77 -29.21
N TYR A 69 10.38 7.93 -27.90
CA TYR A 69 11.43 8.33 -26.95
C TYR A 69 12.22 7.16 -26.32
N CYS A 70 11.67 5.95 -26.35
CA CYS A 70 12.30 4.76 -25.78
C CYS A 70 12.75 3.75 -26.86
N GLN A 71 13.28 4.22 -27.99
CA GLN A 71 13.73 3.37 -29.11
C GLN A 71 14.87 2.42 -28.73
N ASP A 72 15.66 2.77 -27.71
CA ASP A 72 16.73 1.94 -27.17
C ASP A 72 16.24 0.91 -26.13
N CYS A 73 14.94 0.90 -25.84
CA CYS A 73 14.32 0.04 -24.84
C CYS A 73 13.52 -1.11 -25.47
N GLN A 74 13.44 -2.21 -24.72
CA GLN A 74 12.40 -3.22 -24.87
C GLN A 74 11.13 -2.68 -24.22
N LEU A 75 10.04 -2.63 -24.98
CA LEU A 75 8.78 -2.06 -24.53
C LEU A 75 7.87 -3.17 -23.98
N TYR A 76 7.31 -2.96 -22.79
CA TYR A 76 6.45 -3.91 -22.11
C TYR A 76 5.13 -3.25 -21.74
N TYR A 77 4.02 -3.93 -22.02
CA TYR A 77 2.71 -3.58 -21.48
C TYR A 77 2.40 -4.52 -20.32
N LYS A 78 2.18 -3.97 -19.12
CA LYS A 78 1.69 -4.72 -17.97
C LYS A 78 0.22 -4.38 -17.74
N PRO A 79 -0.72 -5.30 -18.04
CA PRO A 79 -2.12 -5.11 -17.74
C PRO A 79 -2.36 -4.90 -16.24
N HIS A 80 -3.37 -4.09 -15.91
CA HIS A 80 -3.95 -4.05 -14.58
C HIS A 80 -4.52 -5.45 -14.24
N PRO A 81 -4.40 -5.95 -13.00
CA PRO A 81 -4.88 -7.29 -12.65
C PRO A 81 -6.39 -7.51 -12.83
N ALA A 82 -7.17 -6.44 -12.96
CA ALA A 82 -8.61 -6.47 -13.21
C ALA A 82 -9.00 -6.08 -14.65
N GLU A 83 -8.04 -5.88 -15.56
CA GLU A 83 -8.34 -5.78 -16.99
C GLU A 83 -8.98 -7.09 -17.48
N THR A 84 -9.96 -6.95 -18.35
CA THR A 84 -10.65 -8.06 -19.01
C THR A 84 -10.17 -8.21 -20.44
N ASN A 85 -10.27 -7.15 -21.23
CA ASN A 85 -9.98 -7.15 -22.66
C ASN A 85 -9.55 -5.77 -23.18
N GLU A 86 -9.25 -4.83 -22.29
CA GLU A 86 -8.80 -3.47 -22.58
C GLU A 86 -7.65 -3.45 -23.59
N GLN A 87 -6.67 -4.34 -23.42
CA GLN A 87 -5.53 -4.50 -24.31
C GLN A 87 -5.89 -4.76 -25.79
N GLU A 88 -7.08 -5.27 -26.10
CA GLU A 88 -7.52 -5.54 -27.48
C GLU A 88 -7.85 -4.25 -28.26
N PHE A 89 -8.07 -3.14 -27.56
CA PHE A 89 -8.40 -1.84 -28.14
C PHE A 89 -7.20 -0.89 -28.22
N LEU A 90 -6.06 -1.31 -27.65
CA LEU A 90 -4.83 -0.53 -27.64
C LEU A 90 -3.92 -0.96 -28.79
N ASP A 91 -3.25 0.01 -29.41
CA ASP A 91 -2.17 -0.28 -30.33
C ASP A 91 -0.93 -0.65 -29.52
N LEU A 92 -0.73 -1.95 -29.30
CA LEU A 92 0.41 -2.50 -28.57
C LEU A 92 1.54 -2.94 -29.50
N SER A 93 1.56 -2.45 -30.75
CA SER A 93 2.66 -2.73 -31.69
C SER A 93 4.01 -2.36 -31.09
N GLY A 94 4.95 -3.32 -31.10
CA GLY A 94 6.27 -3.18 -30.48
C GLY A 94 6.33 -3.38 -28.96
N PHE A 95 5.19 -3.56 -28.27
CA PHE A 95 5.14 -3.90 -26.85
C PHE A 95 4.98 -5.40 -26.64
N GLU A 96 5.77 -5.97 -25.73
CA GLU A 96 5.51 -7.30 -25.19
C GLU A 96 4.46 -7.22 -24.07
N VAL A 97 3.34 -7.93 -24.25
CA VAL A 97 2.27 -7.99 -23.26
C VAL A 97 2.62 -9.00 -22.16
N LEU A 98 2.84 -8.50 -20.95
CA LEU A 98 3.16 -9.31 -19.79
C LEU A 98 1.92 -10.03 -19.27
N LYS A 99 1.98 -11.36 -19.23
CA LYS A 99 0.89 -12.22 -18.71
C LYS A 99 0.87 -12.33 -17.18
N ASN A 100 1.80 -11.67 -16.48
CA ASN A 100 1.96 -11.83 -15.04
C ASN A 100 0.88 -11.05 -14.28
N ALA A 101 0.04 -11.80 -13.56
CA ALA A 101 -1.03 -11.27 -12.71
C ALA A 101 -0.52 -10.57 -11.43
N SER A 102 0.79 -10.61 -11.11
CA SER A 102 1.33 -10.01 -9.89
C SER A 102 1.01 -8.52 -9.78
N THR A 103 0.98 -8.00 -8.55
CA THR A 103 0.92 -6.55 -8.31
C THR A 103 2.11 -5.83 -8.95
N SER A 104 1.94 -4.55 -9.25
CA SER A 104 3.00 -3.73 -9.84
C SER A 104 4.20 -3.61 -8.92
N GLU A 105 4.01 -3.48 -7.60
CA GLU A 105 5.13 -3.38 -6.65
C GLU A 105 6.00 -4.64 -6.62
N ILE A 106 5.39 -5.82 -6.68
CA ILE A 106 6.14 -7.08 -6.76
C ILE A 106 6.87 -7.18 -8.10
N PHE A 107 6.21 -6.82 -9.20
CA PHE A 107 6.82 -6.81 -10.52
C PHE A 107 8.04 -5.86 -10.57
N LEU A 108 7.88 -4.63 -10.05
CA LEU A 108 8.92 -3.62 -9.99
C LEU A 108 10.12 -4.11 -9.17
N TRP A 109 9.87 -4.67 -7.98
CA TRP A 109 10.92 -5.23 -7.13
C TRP A 109 11.69 -6.36 -7.80
N LYS A 110 10.99 -7.33 -8.43
CA LYS A 110 11.64 -8.46 -9.11
C LYS A 110 12.46 -8.03 -10.33
N ASN A 111 12.09 -6.94 -10.99
CA ASN A 111 12.69 -6.47 -12.23
C ASN A 111 13.50 -5.17 -12.07
N ILE A 112 13.90 -4.86 -10.83
CA ILE A 112 14.53 -3.58 -10.51
C ILE A 112 15.79 -3.25 -11.32
N ARG A 113 16.50 -4.28 -11.78
CA ARG A 113 17.71 -4.13 -12.60
C ARG A 113 17.44 -3.99 -14.10
N ASN A 114 16.22 -4.31 -14.54
CA ASN A 114 15.87 -4.35 -15.97
C ASN A 114 15.13 -3.08 -16.40
N ILE A 115 14.37 -2.46 -15.49
CA ILE A 115 13.49 -1.33 -15.76
C ILE A 115 14.27 -0.02 -15.79
N LYS A 116 14.21 0.66 -16.95
CA LYS A 116 14.79 1.98 -17.19
C LYS A 116 13.74 3.08 -17.00
N HIS A 117 12.54 2.87 -17.56
CA HIS A 117 11.42 3.80 -17.47
C HIS A 117 10.10 3.08 -17.16
N THR A 118 9.21 3.75 -16.44
CA THR A 118 7.83 3.33 -16.25
C THR A 118 6.85 4.42 -16.64
N PHE A 119 5.71 4.02 -17.16
CA PHE A 119 4.68 4.90 -17.68
C PHE A 119 3.30 4.40 -17.26
N SER A 120 2.33 5.31 -17.13
CA SER A 120 0.91 4.98 -17.07
C SER A 120 0.07 6.19 -17.47
N VAL A 121 -1.23 6.01 -17.71
CA VAL A 121 -2.09 7.19 -17.83
C VAL A 121 -2.30 7.82 -16.46
N PHE A 122 -2.76 7.05 -15.46
CA PHE A 122 -3.01 7.57 -14.12
C PHE A 122 -2.84 6.52 -13.00
N SER A 123 -2.12 5.43 -13.26
CA SER A 123 -1.95 4.33 -12.32
C SER A 123 -1.09 4.74 -11.13
N THR A 124 -1.51 4.33 -9.93
CA THR A 124 -0.69 4.44 -8.71
C THR A 124 0.58 3.59 -8.78
N SER A 125 0.66 2.64 -9.73
CA SER A 125 1.89 1.89 -10.02
C SER A 125 3.06 2.80 -10.38
N SER A 126 2.82 3.92 -11.07
CA SER A 126 3.86 4.90 -11.40
C SER A 126 4.35 5.65 -10.16
N LEU A 127 3.49 5.89 -9.17
CA LEU A 127 3.89 6.44 -7.87
C LEU A 127 4.79 5.45 -7.12
N SER A 128 4.40 4.17 -7.08
CA SER A 128 5.22 3.11 -6.48
C SER A 128 6.57 2.98 -7.18
N ALA A 129 6.60 3.04 -8.52
CA ALA A 129 7.83 2.98 -9.31
C ALA A 129 8.75 4.18 -9.03
N TYR A 130 8.20 5.40 -9.00
CA TYR A 130 8.98 6.59 -8.66
C TYR A 130 9.62 6.45 -7.27
N ARG A 131 8.85 5.99 -6.27
CA ARG A 131 9.34 5.77 -4.90
C ARG A 131 10.42 4.68 -4.80
N LEU A 132 10.39 3.70 -5.69
CA LEU A 132 11.42 2.67 -5.83
C LEU A 132 12.68 3.16 -6.55
N GLY A 133 12.66 4.38 -7.09
CA GLY A 133 13.80 5.02 -7.73
C GLY A 133 13.89 4.82 -9.25
N PHE A 134 12.79 4.46 -9.93
CA PHE A 134 12.75 4.41 -11.40
C PHE A 134 12.49 5.79 -11.99
N ASN A 135 12.89 6.00 -13.25
CA ASN A 135 12.31 7.07 -14.05
C ASN A 135 10.84 6.72 -14.30
N SER A 136 9.91 7.49 -13.76
CA SER A 136 8.50 7.13 -13.76
C SER A 136 7.65 8.31 -14.17
N HIS A 137 6.75 8.12 -15.14
CA HIS A 137 5.98 9.20 -15.73
C HIS A 137 4.49 8.84 -15.81
N VAL A 138 3.64 9.87 -15.72
CA VAL A 138 2.19 9.75 -15.94
C VAL A 138 1.70 10.73 -16.98
N PHE A 139 0.78 10.27 -17.83
CA PHE A 139 0.13 11.09 -18.85
C PHE A 139 -1.17 11.75 -18.34
N TYR A 140 -1.43 11.71 -17.03
CA TYR A 140 -2.68 12.19 -16.43
C TYR A 140 -3.06 13.61 -16.89
N GLN A 141 -2.09 14.53 -16.96
CA GLN A 141 -2.35 15.91 -17.34
C GLN A 141 -2.70 16.05 -18.83
N PHE A 142 -2.00 15.32 -19.70
CA PHE A 142 -2.33 15.24 -21.13
C PHE A 142 -3.73 14.61 -21.35
N CYS A 143 -4.06 13.59 -20.55
CA CYS A 143 -5.33 12.87 -20.62
C CYS A 143 -6.44 13.48 -19.75
N ARG A 144 -6.28 14.70 -19.22
CA ARG A 144 -7.22 15.27 -18.24
C ARG A 144 -8.66 15.37 -18.75
N SER A 145 -8.85 15.56 -20.06
CA SER A 145 -10.16 15.62 -20.72
C SER A 145 -10.96 14.32 -20.62
N VAL A 146 -10.29 13.18 -20.43
CA VAL A 146 -10.91 11.86 -20.36
C VAL A 146 -11.75 11.67 -19.09
N PHE A 147 -11.41 12.39 -18.01
CA PHE A 147 -12.11 12.31 -16.74
C PHE A 147 -13.32 13.24 -16.74
N GLN A 148 -14.49 12.70 -17.07
CA GLN A 148 -15.76 13.45 -17.12
C GLN A 148 -16.31 13.76 -15.71
N ASN A 149 -15.97 12.95 -14.71
CA ASN A 149 -16.40 13.13 -13.32
C ASN A 149 -15.39 13.99 -12.52
N GLN A 150 -15.86 15.12 -11.98
CA GLN A 150 -15.03 16.05 -11.20
C GLN A 150 -14.46 15.42 -9.92
N ILE A 151 -15.23 14.61 -9.20
CA ILE A 151 -14.78 13.93 -7.97
C ILE A 151 -13.64 12.96 -8.30
N ARG A 152 -13.79 12.18 -9.38
CA ARG A 152 -12.73 11.25 -9.84
C ARG A 152 -11.46 12.01 -10.23
N ARG A 153 -11.62 13.13 -10.94
CA ARG A 153 -10.49 14.01 -11.32
C ARG A 153 -9.76 14.53 -10.09
N GLN A 154 -10.48 15.07 -9.11
CA GLN A 154 -9.91 15.58 -7.86
C GLN A 154 -9.25 14.48 -7.04
N ALA A 155 -9.85 13.29 -6.97
CA ALA A 155 -9.24 12.14 -6.30
C ALA A 155 -7.91 11.77 -6.97
N THR A 156 -7.87 11.69 -8.30
CA THR A 156 -6.65 11.40 -9.08
C THR A 156 -5.57 12.46 -8.88
N GLU A 157 -5.95 13.74 -8.89
CA GLU A 157 -5.04 14.86 -8.57
C GLU A 157 -4.48 14.75 -7.14
N ALA A 158 -5.29 14.30 -6.18
CA ALA A 158 -4.83 14.12 -4.80
C ALA A 158 -3.75 13.03 -4.67
N TRP A 159 -3.85 11.93 -5.43
CA TRP A 159 -2.82 10.87 -5.45
C TRP A 159 -1.45 11.39 -5.90
N PHE A 160 -1.43 12.33 -6.85
CA PHE A 160 -0.19 12.83 -7.45
C PHE A 160 0.23 14.22 -6.95
N LYS A 161 -0.48 14.80 -5.97
CA LYS A 161 -0.31 16.20 -5.53
C LYS A 161 1.12 16.61 -5.19
N ASN A 162 1.92 15.68 -4.65
CA ASN A 162 3.29 15.95 -4.19
C ASN A 162 4.38 15.44 -5.16
N MET A 163 4.01 15.07 -6.39
CA MET A 163 4.96 14.61 -7.39
C MET A 163 5.65 15.80 -8.09
N PRO A 164 6.93 15.68 -8.46
CA PRO A 164 7.64 16.74 -9.18
C PRO A 164 7.05 16.91 -10.59
N ASP A 165 7.26 18.09 -11.20
CA ASP A 165 6.78 18.35 -12.56
C ASP A 165 7.31 17.35 -13.60
N SER A 166 8.55 16.87 -13.43
CA SER A 166 9.16 15.85 -14.30
C SER A 166 8.48 14.48 -14.24
N PHE A 167 7.60 14.24 -13.27
CA PHE A 167 6.73 13.06 -13.21
C PHE A 167 5.58 13.13 -14.23
N PHE A 168 5.21 14.31 -14.69
CA PHE A 168 4.07 14.50 -15.58
C PHE A 168 4.53 14.72 -17.02
N ILE A 169 3.94 13.97 -17.95
CA ILE A 169 3.99 14.29 -19.37
C ILE A 169 2.71 15.06 -19.70
N LYS A 170 2.87 16.35 -19.98
CA LYS A 170 1.75 17.30 -20.15
C LYS A 170 1.40 17.49 -21.62
N ASP A 171 2.40 17.32 -22.48
CA ASP A 171 2.36 17.44 -23.94
C ASP A 171 3.17 16.30 -24.56
N LEU A 172 2.78 15.82 -25.74
CA LEU A 172 3.48 14.75 -26.45
C LEU A 172 4.71 15.25 -27.22
N ASP A 173 4.85 16.57 -27.39
CA ASP A 173 6.07 17.18 -27.95
C ASP A 173 7.14 17.41 -26.86
N GLN A 174 6.81 17.15 -25.58
CA GLN A 174 7.74 17.28 -24.46
C GLN A 174 8.85 16.22 -24.52
N GLU A 175 10.10 16.63 -24.35
CA GLU A 175 11.20 15.67 -24.18
C GLU A 175 11.00 14.78 -22.93
N LEU A 176 11.42 13.53 -23.04
CA LEU A 176 11.42 12.59 -21.92
C LEU A 176 12.52 12.95 -20.92
N LEU A 177 12.14 13.51 -19.78
CA LEU A 177 13.06 13.92 -18.73
C LEU A 177 13.44 12.74 -17.82
N GLU A 178 14.69 12.70 -17.34
CA GLU A 178 15.01 11.83 -16.21
C GLU A 178 14.42 12.39 -14.92
N ASN A 179 13.84 11.52 -14.10
CA ASN A 179 13.27 11.90 -12.80
C ASN A 179 13.49 10.86 -11.70
N LYS A 180 14.30 9.83 -11.96
CA LYS A 180 14.67 8.82 -10.97
C LYS A 180 15.19 9.50 -9.71
N ILE A 181 14.68 9.06 -8.56
CA ILE A 181 15.24 9.43 -7.26
C ILE A 181 16.13 8.30 -6.78
N LEU A 182 17.26 8.64 -6.15
CA LEU A 182 18.04 7.67 -5.42
C LEU A 182 17.38 7.50 -4.05
N PRO A 183 16.84 6.33 -3.68
CA PRO A 183 16.41 6.11 -2.32
C PRO A 183 17.59 6.34 -1.39
N LEU A 184 17.45 7.26 -0.45
CA LEU A 184 18.50 7.58 0.52
C LEU A 184 18.28 6.76 1.78
N GLU A 185 19.38 6.35 2.41
CA GLU A 185 19.33 5.70 3.71
C GLU A 185 18.72 6.64 4.75
N ASN A 186 17.68 6.19 5.45
CA ASN A 186 17.11 6.94 6.56
C ASN A 186 17.89 6.65 7.86
N LEU A 187 18.95 7.41 8.09
CA LEU A 187 19.84 7.25 9.26
C LEU A 187 19.11 7.45 10.59
N GLU A 188 18.15 8.37 10.66
CA GLU A 188 17.40 8.63 11.89
C GLU A 188 16.49 7.45 12.24
N LEU A 189 15.81 6.89 11.25
CA LEU A 189 15.06 5.65 11.44
C LEU A 189 15.97 4.51 11.89
N LYS A 190 17.11 4.30 11.21
CA LYS A 190 18.06 3.25 11.57
C LYS A 190 18.51 3.36 13.03
N LYS A 191 18.81 4.57 13.50
CA LYS A 191 19.15 4.86 14.90
C LYS A 191 17.98 4.58 15.85
N GLU A 192 16.77 5.02 15.49
CA GLU A 192 15.56 4.78 16.28
C GLU A 192 15.28 3.28 16.44
N TRP A 193 15.32 2.54 15.34
CA TRP A 193 15.06 1.11 15.32
C TRP A 193 16.17 0.33 16.04
N SER A 194 17.43 0.73 15.89
CA SER A 194 18.52 0.15 16.68
C SER A 194 18.29 0.28 18.18
N ARG A 195 17.81 1.44 18.66
CA ARG A 195 17.45 1.63 20.07
C ARG A 195 16.26 0.76 20.48
N MET A 196 15.21 0.73 19.66
CA MET A 196 14.01 -0.05 19.94
C MET A 196 14.30 -1.55 20.02
N LEU A 197 15.08 -2.09 19.08
CA LEU A 197 15.49 -3.49 19.07
C LEU A 197 16.35 -3.82 20.30
N LYS A 198 17.28 -2.94 20.71
CA LYS A 198 18.06 -3.15 21.94
C LYS A 198 17.20 -3.22 23.19
N ALA A 199 16.12 -2.45 23.25
CA ALA A 199 15.20 -2.44 24.39
C ALA A 199 14.22 -3.62 24.42
N ASN A 200 14.04 -4.34 23.30
CA ASN A 200 13.02 -5.38 23.15
C ASN A 200 13.62 -6.61 22.47
N THR A 201 14.03 -7.59 23.28
CA THR A 201 14.82 -8.76 22.85
C THR A 201 14.00 -9.88 22.22
N GLY A 202 12.67 -9.78 22.23
CA GLY A 202 11.76 -10.78 21.67
C GLY A 202 11.78 -10.81 20.14
N GLN A 203 10.98 -11.71 19.57
CA GLN A 203 10.88 -11.91 18.12
C GLN A 203 10.09 -10.78 17.46
N ILE A 204 10.25 -10.65 16.14
CA ILE A 204 9.51 -9.66 15.36
C ILE A 204 8.41 -10.36 14.58
N TRP A 205 7.18 -9.88 14.70
CA TRP A 205 6.00 -10.35 13.98
C TRP A 205 5.52 -9.27 13.02
N MET A 206 5.71 -9.50 11.73
CA MET A 206 5.25 -8.60 10.69
C MET A 206 3.89 -9.07 10.16
N LEU A 207 2.88 -8.21 10.18
CA LEU A 207 1.54 -8.47 9.68
C LEU A 207 1.39 -7.79 8.31
N VAL A 208 0.85 -8.47 7.31
CA VAL A 208 0.58 -7.88 6.01
C VAL A 208 -0.75 -8.35 5.45
N THR A 209 -1.57 -7.40 4.99
CA THR A 209 -2.85 -7.71 4.33
C THR A 209 -2.73 -7.65 2.81
N ASN A 210 -2.12 -6.59 2.27
CA ASN A 210 -2.11 -6.34 0.83
C ASN A 210 -0.75 -6.72 0.25
N SER A 211 -0.76 -7.50 -0.84
CA SER A 211 0.46 -7.93 -1.53
C SER A 211 1.23 -6.78 -2.17
N SER A 212 0.61 -5.61 -2.39
CA SER A 212 1.32 -4.39 -2.81
C SER A 212 2.38 -3.93 -1.80
N TYR A 213 2.27 -4.32 -0.52
CA TYR A 213 3.27 -3.97 0.49
C TYR A 213 4.42 -4.98 0.58
N ALA A 214 4.46 -6.02 -0.25
CA ALA A 214 5.50 -7.05 -0.17
C ALA A 214 6.92 -6.46 -0.33
N ALA A 215 7.13 -5.52 -1.24
CA ALA A 215 8.43 -4.87 -1.42
C ALA A 215 8.82 -4.06 -0.17
N ALA A 216 7.91 -3.24 0.35
CA ALA A 216 8.14 -2.47 1.57
C ALA A 216 8.45 -3.37 2.79
N LEU A 217 7.68 -4.45 2.92
CA LEU A 217 7.84 -5.47 3.96
C LEU A 217 9.24 -6.11 3.90
N ILE A 218 9.70 -6.51 2.72
CA ILE A 218 11.03 -7.12 2.51
C ILE A 218 12.13 -6.11 2.83
N SER A 219 11.95 -4.85 2.43
CA SER A 219 12.91 -3.80 2.74
C SER A 219 13.09 -3.63 4.25
N ILE A 220 11.99 -3.58 5.01
CA ILE A 220 12.07 -3.51 6.47
C ILE A 220 12.66 -4.79 7.07
N ALA A 221 12.35 -5.97 6.55
CA ALA A 221 12.97 -7.21 7.00
C ALA A 221 14.50 -7.19 6.81
N ASN A 222 14.99 -6.64 5.69
CA ASN A 222 16.42 -6.47 5.43
C ASN A 222 17.07 -5.47 6.40
N LEU A 223 16.45 -4.31 6.64
CA LEU A 223 16.91 -3.37 7.67
C LEU A 223 17.03 -4.05 9.04
N LEU A 224 16.01 -4.79 9.44
CA LEU A 224 15.99 -5.50 10.72
C LEU A 224 17.11 -6.55 10.81
N LYS A 225 17.39 -7.27 9.72
CA LYS A 225 18.51 -8.22 9.63
C LYS A 225 19.87 -7.54 9.63
N GLU A 226 19.98 -6.34 9.07
CA GLU A 226 21.20 -5.55 9.17
C GLU A 226 21.46 -5.09 10.62
N LEU A 227 20.40 -4.70 11.34
CA LEU A 227 20.50 -4.21 12.71
C LEU A 227 20.70 -5.32 13.76
N ASP A 228 20.06 -6.48 13.57
CA ASP A 228 20.17 -7.64 14.46
C ASP A 228 20.01 -8.95 13.63
N PRO A 229 21.12 -9.46 13.05
CA PRO A 229 21.08 -10.59 12.11
C PRO A 229 20.46 -11.87 12.68
N LEU A 230 20.65 -12.11 13.99
CA LEU A 230 20.20 -13.33 14.66
C LEU A 230 18.75 -13.24 15.14
N ARG A 231 18.14 -12.04 15.17
CA ARG A 231 16.75 -11.87 15.61
C ARG A 231 15.79 -12.65 14.69
N PRO A 232 14.90 -13.50 15.22
CA PRO A 232 13.84 -14.11 14.43
C PRO A 232 12.84 -13.05 13.92
N ILE A 233 12.58 -13.09 12.62
CA ILE A 233 11.56 -12.27 11.97
C ILE A 233 10.53 -13.21 11.36
N ASN A 234 9.28 -13.06 11.77
CA ASN A 234 8.16 -13.90 11.36
C ASN A 234 7.15 -13.06 10.58
N LEU A 235 6.45 -13.69 9.65
CA LEU A 235 5.42 -13.07 8.82
C LEU A 235 4.05 -13.67 9.11
N VAL A 236 3.04 -12.82 9.21
CA VAL A 236 1.62 -13.18 9.23
C VAL A 236 0.97 -12.56 8.00
N VAL A 237 0.62 -13.40 7.04
CA VAL A 237 -0.16 -13.00 5.86
C VAL A 237 -1.64 -13.09 6.21
N ILE A 238 -2.30 -11.93 6.25
CA ILE A 238 -3.76 -11.84 6.34
C ILE A 238 -4.30 -12.04 4.93
N HIS A 239 -4.77 -13.26 4.66
CA HIS A 239 -5.02 -13.78 3.33
C HIS A 239 -6.13 -13.04 2.60
N HIS A 240 -5.71 -12.16 1.68
CA HIS A 240 -6.52 -11.53 0.65
C HIS A 240 -6.39 -12.28 -0.68
N HIS A 241 -7.41 -12.25 -1.56
CA HIS A 241 -7.36 -12.94 -2.86
C HIS A 241 -6.18 -12.49 -3.75
N ARG A 242 -5.68 -11.26 -3.55
CA ARG A 242 -4.47 -10.78 -4.24
C ARG A 242 -3.18 -11.49 -3.84
N TRP A 243 -3.20 -12.35 -2.82
CA TRP A 243 -2.08 -13.24 -2.49
C TRP A 243 -2.10 -14.53 -3.31
N ASP A 244 -3.24 -14.92 -3.90
CA ASP A 244 -3.35 -16.15 -4.71
C ASP A 244 -2.48 -16.07 -5.98
N ILE A 245 -2.20 -14.86 -6.44
CA ILE A 245 -1.38 -14.54 -7.61
C ILE A 245 0.09 -14.26 -7.26
N VAL A 246 0.46 -14.34 -5.97
CA VAL A 246 1.82 -14.07 -5.50
C VAL A 246 2.52 -15.38 -5.18
N ASP A 247 3.70 -15.57 -5.76
CA ASP A 247 4.59 -16.65 -5.32
C ASP A 247 5.16 -16.35 -3.93
N LEU A 248 4.46 -16.84 -2.91
CA LEU A 248 4.87 -16.70 -1.51
C LEU A 248 6.22 -17.38 -1.22
N SER A 249 6.70 -18.32 -2.03
CA SER A 249 8.00 -18.97 -1.80
C SER A 249 9.14 -17.96 -1.85
N GLU A 250 9.05 -16.97 -2.73
CA GLU A 250 10.06 -15.92 -2.87
C GLU A 250 10.06 -14.94 -1.70
N ILE A 251 8.93 -14.77 -1.02
CA ILE A 251 8.79 -13.90 0.14
C ILE A 251 9.21 -14.65 1.41
N LYS A 252 8.85 -15.94 1.50
CA LYS A 252 9.17 -16.81 2.65
C LYS A 252 10.65 -16.86 3.00
N LYS A 253 11.56 -16.70 2.02
CA LYS A 253 13.01 -16.73 2.25
C LYS A 253 13.52 -15.62 3.19
N PHE A 254 12.75 -14.54 3.38
CA PHE A 254 13.12 -13.43 4.27
C PHE A 254 12.64 -13.62 5.71
N PHE A 255 11.86 -14.68 6.00
CA PHE A 255 11.20 -14.88 7.29
C PHE A 255 11.46 -16.28 7.84
N GLY A 256 11.66 -16.38 9.16
CA GLY A 256 11.84 -17.66 9.85
C GLY A 256 10.57 -18.49 9.87
N ARG A 257 9.42 -17.87 10.15
CA ARG A 257 8.10 -18.50 10.12
C ARG A 257 7.12 -17.65 9.33
N VAL A 258 6.29 -18.30 8.52
CA VAL A 258 5.17 -17.65 7.82
C VAL A 258 3.86 -18.30 8.22
N LEU A 259 2.95 -17.51 8.78
CA LEU A 259 1.59 -17.88 9.11
C LEU A 259 0.63 -17.26 8.11
N ILE A 260 -0.38 -18.02 7.68
CA ILE A 260 -1.44 -17.52 6.81
C ILE A 260 -2.73 -17.57 7.61
N LEU A 261 -3.32 -16.40 7.87
CA LEU A 261 -4.57 -16.25 8.60
C LEU A 261 -5.65 -15.71 7.68
N PRO A 262 -6.93 -16.06 7.88
CA PRO A 262 -7.98 -15.58 6.99
C PRO A 262 -8.20 -14.08 7.17
N ARG A 263 -8.47 -13.37 6.07
CA ARG A 263 -9.13 -12.06 6.11
C ARG A 263 -10.60 -12.24 6.51
N ILE A 264 -11.06 -11.44 7.47
CA ILE A 264 -12.44 -11.46 7.96
C ILE A 264 -13.16 -10.18 7.55
N PHE A 265 -14.18 -10.32 6.70
CA PHE A 265 -15.07 -9.23 6.33
C PHE A 265 -16.26 -9.15 7.27
N TYR A 266 -16.73 -7.93 7.54
CA TYR A 266 -17.89 -7.71 8.41
C TYR A 266 -19.14 -8.30 7.78
N SER A 267 -19.75 -9.24 8.49
CA SER A 267 -20.92 -9.95 8.02
C SER A 267 -21.75 -10.47 9.18
N LEU A 268 -23.07 -10.37 9.05
CA LEU A 268 -24.04 -10.92 10.00
C LEU A 268 -24.39 -12.38 9.72
N ARG A 269 -23.83 -12.98 8.65
CA ARG A 269 -24.10 -14.39 8.33
C ARG A 269 -23.48 -15.27 9.42
N PRO A 270 -24.24 -16.17 10.09
CA PRO A 270 -23.72 -16.94 11.22
C PRO A 270 -22.40 -17.68 10.93
N PRO A 271 -22.22 -18.38 9.80
CA PRO A 271 -20.94 -19.04 9.51
C PRO A 271 -19.73 -18.09 9.46
N ARG A 272 -19.94 -16.84 9.00
CA ARG A 272 -18.88 -15.82 8.95
C ARG A 272 -18.58 -15.25 10.34
N LEU A 273 -19.59 -15.08 11.19
CA LEU A 273 -19.41 -14.71 12.60
C LEU A 273 -18.64 -15.79 13.37
N PHE A 274 -18.99 -17.07 13.19
CA PHE A 274 -18.25 -18.17 13.79
C PHE A 274 -16.79 -18.20 13.31
N LYS A 275 -16.55 -17.98 12.01
CA LYS A 275 -15.19 -17.88 11.47
C LYS A 275 -14.42 -16.72 12.09
N ALA A 276 -15.05 -15.55 12.27
CA ALA A 276 -14.45 -14.39 12.91
C ALA A 276 -14.09 -14.67 14.38
N ALA A 277 -15.02 -15.24 15.16
CA ALA A 277 -14.78 -15.63 16.55
C ALA A 277 -13.68 -16.69 16.68
N LYS A 278 -13.69 -17.71 15.81
CA LYS A 278 -12.63 -18.73 15.75
C LYS A 278 -11.26 -18.10 15.47
N THR A 279 -11.18 -17.22 14.49
CA THR A 279 -9.93 -16.51 14.14
C THR A 279 -9.44 -15.67 15.33
N ALA A 280 -10.33 -14.93 15.99
CA ALA A 280 -9.99 -14.15 17.17
C ALA A 280 -9.48 -15.04 18.33
N LEU A 281 -10.11 -16.18 18.58
CA LEU A 281 -9.68 -17.13 19.60
C LEU A 281 -8.34 -17.80 19.26
N GLU A 282 -8.10 -18.13 17.99
CA GLU A 282 -6.82 -18.67 17.51
C GLU A 282 -5.70 -17.66 17.76
N ILE A 283 -5.89 -16.39 17.38
CA ILE A 283 -4.91 -15.32 17.60
C ILE A 283 -4.69 -15.09 19.09
N ARG A 284 -5.76 -15.02 19.89
CA ARG A 284 -5.67 -14.83 21.35
C ARG A 284 -4.86 -15.93 22.05
N LYS A 285 -4.85 -17.14 21.50
CA LYS A 285 -4.10 -18.29 22.03
C LYS A 285 -2.66 -18.37 21.51
N MET A 286 -2.25 -17.49 20.59
CA MET A 286 -0.85 -17.45 20.16
C MET A 286 0.03 -16.99 21.32
N ASN A 287 1.15 -17.68 21.52
CA ASN A 287 2.10 -17.38 22.59
C ASN A 287 3.14 -16.37 22.09
N LEU A 288 2.78 -15.09 22.08
CA LEU A 288 3.73 -13.99 21.86
C LEU A 288 4.30 -13.56 23.21
N ALA A 289 5.63 -13.49 23.31
CA ALA A 289 6.30 -12.99 24.50
C ALA A 289 6.03 -11.48 24.64
N GLN A 290 6.12 -10.93 25.86
CA GLN A 290 5.86 -9.50 26.07
C GLN A 290 6.88 -8.61 25.36
N GLU A 291 8.08 -9.13 25.17
CA GLU A 291 9.23 -8.49 24.51
C GLU A 291 9.18 -8.60 22.99
N ASP A 292 8.22 -9.34 22.42
CA ASP A 292 8.03 -9.42 20.97
C ASP A 292 7.55 -8.07 20.41
N ILE A 293 7.92 -7.77 19.16
CA ILE A 293 7.51 -6.55 18.45
C ILE A 293 6.51 -6.92 17.35
N ILE A 294 5.42 -6.15 17.24
CA ILE A 294 4.42 -6.30 16.19
C ILE A 294 4.56 -5.15 15.20
N ILE A 295 4.78 -5.46 13.93
CA ILE A 295 4.88 -4.47 12.84
C ILE A 295 3.73 -4.73 11.87
N SER A 296 2.85 -3.76 11.66
CA SER A 296 1.67 -3.92 10.79
C SER A 296 1.81 -3.15 9.48
N PHE A 297 1.70 -3.85 8.36
CA PHE A 297 1.51 -3.33 7.00
C PHE A 297 0.07 -3.57 6.57
N SER A 298 -0.84 -2.79 7.14
CA SER A 298 -2.26 -2.88 6.85
C SER A 298 -2.79 -1.53 6.45
N SER A 299 -3.70 -1.53 5.50
CA SER A 299 -4.28 -0.31 4.98
C SER A 299 -5.44 0.19 5.81
N ASN A 300 -6.12 -0.61 6.65
CA ASN A 300 -7.46 -0.21 7.12
C ASN A 300 -7.93 -0.99 8.37
N ALA A 301 -7.21 -1.00 9.49
CA ALA A 301 -7.74 -1.51 10.78
C ALA A 301 -8.49 -2.86 10.68
N GLU A 302 -7.94 -3.81 9.92
CA GLU A 302 -8.69 -5.01 9.54
C GLU A 302 -8.96 -5.90 10.75
N PHE A 303 -10.03 -6.71 10.72
CA PHE A 303 -10.41 -7.53 11.86
C PHE A 303 -9.27 -8.43 12.39
N THR A 304 -8.56 -9.11 11.49
CA THR A 304 -7.49 -10.06 11.85
C THR A 304 -6.30 -9.31 12.45
N GLU A 305 -5.90 -8.19 11.86
CA GLU A 305 -4.90 -7.27 12.42
C GLU A 305 -5.34 -6.74 13.80
N ASN A 306 -6.58 -6.29 13.92
CA ASN A 306 -7.16 -5.76 15.15
C ASN A 306 -7.10 -6.80 16.29
N CYS A 307 -7.25 -8.09 16.00
CA CYS A 307 -7.03 -9.14 16.99
C CYS A 307 -5.61 -9.11 17.58
N PHE A 308 -4.58 -8.98 16.74
CA PHE A 308 -3.20 -8.85 17.23
C PHE A 308 -3.02 -7.58 18.07
N LEU A 309 -3.48 -6.44 17.55
CA LEU A 309 -3.32 -5.15 18.22
C LEU A 309 -4.10 -5.08 19.54
N SER A 310 -5.19 -5.83 19.67
CA SER A 310 -6.04 -5.85 20.86
C SER A 310 -5.58 -6.83 21.93
N TYR A 311 -5.12 -8.03 21.56
CA TYR A 311 -4.77 -9.06 22.54
C TYR A 311 -3.35 -8.90 23.08
N PHE A 312 -2.41 -8.45 22.26
CA PHE A 312 -1.01 -8.33 22.62
C PHE A 312 -0.68 -6.91 23.11
N LYS A 313 -1.44 -6.41 24.10
CA LYS A 313 -1.42 -4.98 24.52
C LYS A 313 -0.07 -4.50 25.07
N LYS A 314 0.75 -5.40 25.59
CA LYS A 314 2.03 -5.06 26.21
C LYS A 314 3.21 -5.06 25.22
N ASN A 315 3.00 -5.59 24.02
CA ASN A 315 3.98 -5.61 22.95
C ASN A 315 4.08 -4.24 22.30
N ILE A 316 5.28 -3.89 21.83
CA ILE A 316 5.47 -2.72 20.98
C ILE A 316 4.77 -2.94 19.65
N LYS A 317 4.02 -1.94 19.20
CA LYS A 317 3.26 -1.95 17.95
C LYS A 317 3.73 -0.82 17.04
N ILE A 318 4.21 -1.18 15.85
CA ILE A 318 4.63 -0.24 14.82
C ILE A 318 3.66 -0.35 13.64
N GLY A 319 3.03 0.75 13.26
CA GLY A 319 2.16 0.83 12.10
C GLY A 319 2.90 1.40 10.89
N PHE A 320 2.86 0.70 9.76
CA PHE A 320 3.22 1.22 8.44
C PHE A 320 1.93 1.44 7.66
N LEU A 321 1.59 2.70 7.44
CA LEU A 321 0.32 3.11 6.86
C LEU A 321 0.57 3.88 5.56
N PRO A 322 -0.20 3.62 4.49
CA PRO A 322 -0.17 4.47 3.31
C PRO A 322 -0.45 5.93 3.65
N GLY A 323 0.29 6.86 3.03
CA GLY A 323 0.09 8.31 3.23
C GLY A 323 -1.34 8.79 2.95
N ILE A 324 -2.10 8.13 2.06
CA ILE A 324 -3.50 8.49 1.81
C ILE A 324 -4.39 8.36 3.05
N LEU A 325 -4.02 7.50 4.00
CA LEU A 325 -4.76 7.32 5.24
C LEU A 325 -4.51 8.45 6.25
N GLU A 326 -3.49 9.27 6.05
CA GLU A 326 -3.18 10.40 6.92
C GLU A 326 -4.41 11.33 7.04
N GLY A 327 -5.13 11.54 5.94
CA GLY A 327 -6.39 12.30 5.91
C GLY A 327 -7.59 11.62 6.59
N LEU A 328 -7.51 10.35 7.00
CA LEU A 328 -8.60 9.66 7.72
C LEU A 328 -8.56 9.91 9.23
N TYR A 329 -7.46 10.48 9.72
CA TYR A 329 -7.13 10.62 11.13
C TYR A 329 -6.94 12.10 11.48
N PRO A 330 -7.96 12.80 12.00
CA PRO A 330 -7.91 14.25 12.23
C PRO A 330 -6.72 14.72 13.09
N GLN A 331 -6.21 13.85 13.96
CA GLN A 331 -5.02 14.11 14.78
C GLN A 331 -3.70 14.27 13.98
N THR A 332 -3.69 13.98 12.68
CA THR A 332 -2.53 14.22 11.79
C THR A 332 -2.48 15.66 11.26
N GLY A 333 -3.51 16.47 11.52
CA GLY A 333 -3.59 17.86 11.04
C GLY A 333 -4.05 18.01 9.58
N TYR A 334 -4.38 16.92 8.89
CA TYR A 334 -4.97 16.97 7.56
C TYR A 334 -6.49 17.15 7.63
N PRO A 335 -7.09 18.04 6.80
CA PRO A 335 -8.54 18.13 6.70
C PRO A 335 -9.09 16.79 6.24
N SER A 336 -9.93 16.18 7.07
CA SER A 336 -10.49 14.87 6.77
C SER A 336 -11.41 15.01 5.57
N ILE A 337 -11.05 14.34 4.47
CA ILE A 337 -11.91 14.16 3.28
C ILE A 337 -13.27 13.57 3.68
N LEU A 338 -13.35 12.98 4.89
CA LEU A 338 -14.50 12.29 5.44
C LEU A 338 -15.27 13.07 6.51
N ASP A 339 -14.85 14.28 6.88
CA ASP A 339 -15.61 15.11 7.82
C ASP A 339 -16.88 15.69 7.15
N GLN A 340 -17.03 15.47 5.84
CA GLN A 340 -18.30 15.56 5.15
C GLN A 340 -19.08 14.24 5.32
N ASP A 341 -19.60 13.98 6.53
CA ASP A 341 -20.36 12.77 6.89
C ASP A 341 -21.69 12.59 6.09
N ASN A 342 -21.96 13.48 5.14
CA ASN A 342 -23.17 13.51 4.33
C ASN A 342 -23.20 12.43 3.23
N GLY A 343 -22.05 11.85 2.87
CA GLY A 343 -21.93 10.88 1.77
C GLY A 343 -21.84 9.41 2.17
N PHE A 344 -21.71 9.09 3.46
CA PHE A 344 -21.41 7.75 3.95
C PHE A 344 -22.48 7.19 4.88
N GLU A 345 -22.56 5.87 4.99
CA GLU A 345 -23.48 5.17 5.88
C GLU A 345 -22.86 3.94 6.55
N PHE A 346 -23.39 3.60 7.74
CA PHE A 346 -23.07 2.36 8.41
C PHE A 346 -23.88 1.22 7.81
N THR A 347 -23.22 0.11 7.48
CA THR A 347 -23.93 -1.15 7.24
C THR A 347 -24.42 -1.72 8.57
N LYS A 348 -25.52 -2.49 8.54
CA LYS A 348 -25.99 -3.25 9.72
C LYS A 348 -24.88 -4.14 10.30
N ALA A 349 -24.07 -4.73 9.43
CA ALA A 349 -22.92 -5.54 9.84
C ALA A 349 -21.85 -4.71 10.57
N SER A 350 -21.48 -3.54 10.03
CA SER A 350 -20.53 -2.63 10.68
C SER A 350 -21.00 -2.17 12.05
N TRP A 351 -22.26 -1.75 12.15
CA TRP A 351 -22.85 -1.37 13.43
C TRP A 351 -22.77 -2.50 14.45
N PHE A 352 -23.16 -3.73 14.07
CA PHE A 352 -23.10 -4.90 14.94
C PHE A 352 -21.68 -5.22 15.39
N TYR A 353 -20.70 -5.19 14.47
CA TYR A 353 -19.30 -5.42 14.81
C TYR A 353 -18.80 -4.37 15.80
N ASN A 354 -18.99 -3.08 15.49
CA ASN A 354 -18.55 -1.97 16.31
C ASN A 354 -19.18 -1.94 17.71
N LYS A 355 -20.47 -2.27 17.83
CA LYS A 355 -21.24 -2.10 19.08
C LYS A 355 -21.33 -3.36 19.92
N ILE A 356 -21.26 -4.53 19.31
CA ILE A 356 -21.52 -5.81 19.98
C ILE A 356 -20.34 -6.75 19.81
N PHE A 357 -20.00 -7.13 18.58
CA PHE A 357 -19.08 -8.25 18.34
C PHE A 357 -17.63 -7.95 18.78
N GLU A 358 -17.08 -6.80 18.39
CA GLU A 358 -15.72 -6.39 18.77
C GLU A 358 -15.58 -6.21 20.30
N PRO A 359 -16.49 -5.50 21.01
CA PRO A 359 -16.47 -5.45 22.46
C PRO A 359 -16.54 -6.83 23.14
N LEU A 360 -17.43 -7.72 22.69
CA LEU A 360 -17.56 -9.08 23.24
C LEU A 360 -16.26 -9.88 23.08
N LEU A 361 -15.56 -9.68 21.97
CA LEU A 361 -14.26 -10.32 21.72
C LEU A 361 -13.10 -9.60 22.40
N GLY A 362 -13.32 -8.44 23.04
CA GLY A 362 -12.26 -7.63 23.66
C GLY A 362 -11.35 -6.92 22.66
N LEU A 363 -11.86 -6.62 21.47
CA LEU A 363 -11.14 -5.94 20.39
C LEU A 363 -11.28 -4.42 20.47
N HIS A 364 -10.33 -3.69 19.86
CA HIS A 364 -10.50 -2.26 19.61
C HIS A 364 -11.69 -2.06 18.67
N ARG A 365 -12.47 -1.03 18.94
CA ARG A 365 -13.64 -0.73 18.11
C ARG A 365 -13.22 -0.08 16.81
N THR A 366 -13.83 -0.50 15.70
CA THR A 366 -13.58 0.05 14.37
C THR A 366 -14.81 0.74 13.80
N VAL A 367 -14.60 1.69 12.89
CA VAL A 367 -15.64 2.37 12.13
C VAL A 367 -15.51 1.92 10.68
N PHE A 368 -16.48 1.16 10.19
CA PHE A 368 -16.63 0.83 8.77
C PHE A 368 -17.83 1.56 8.19
N LYS A 369 -17.63 2.42 7.19
CA LYS A 369 -18.69 3.13 6.47
C LYS A 369 -18.53 2.91 4.96
N GLN A 370 -19.64 2.78 4.26
CA GLN A 370 -19.68 2.68 2.79
C GLN A 370 -20.27 3.98 2.21
N PRO A 371 -19.87 4.40 1.00
CA PRO A 371 -20.52 5.52 0.33
C PRO A 371 -21.98 5.18 0.00
N ARG A 372 -22.86 6.17 0.02
CA ARG A 372 -24.28 5.99 -0.36
C ARG A 372 -24.48 5.87 -1.87
N ASP A 373 -23.64 6.56 -2.65
CA ASP A 373 -23.74 6.64 -4.10
C ASP A 373 -22.83 5.63 -4.82
N GLY A 374 -22.02 4.88 -4.07
CA GLY A 374 -21.06 3.91 -4.62
C GLY A 374 -19.85 4.53 -5.33
N GLN A 375 -19.69 5.86 -5.32
CA GLN A 375 -18.63 6.53 -6.10
C GLN A 375 -17.30 6.69 -5.35
N MET A 376 -17.28 6.46 -4.04
CA MET A 376 -16.08 6.56 -3.21
C MET A 376 -15.63 5.21 -2.65
N GLU A 377 -14.45 5.15 -2.05
CA GLU A 377 -13.99 3.94 -1.36
C GLU A 377 -14.62 3.79 0.03
N ASN A 378 -14.69 2.56 0.53
CA ASN A 378 -15.14 2.31 1.90
C ASN A 378 -14.16 2.89 2.91
N ILE A 379 -14.69 3.50 3.97
CA ILE A 379 -13.92 3.97 5.11
C ILE A 379 -13.81 2.82 6.10
N LEU A 380 -12.60 2.45 6.50
CA LEU A 380 -12.39 1.55 7.63
C LEU A 380 -11.21 2.02 8.48
N LYS A 381 -11.50 2.39 9.73
CA LYS A 381 -10.49 2.89 10.68
C LYS A 381 -10.79 2.47 12.11
N PHE A 382 -9.79 2.54 12.99
CA PHE A 382 -10.03 2.47 14.43
C PHE A 382 -10.87 3.65 14.90
N GLN A 383 -11.74 3.42 15.88
CA GLN A 383 -12.51 4.49 16.53
C GLN A 383 -11.63 5.34 17.45
N LYS A 384 -10.58 4.74 18.03
CA LYS A 384 -9.57 5.45 18.83
C LYS A 384 -8.55 6.15 17.92
N PRO A 385 -7.88 7.21 18.41
CA PRO A 385 -6.70 7.74 17.76
C PRO A 385 -5.67 6.64 17.49
N ILE A 386 -5.03 6.67 16.32
CA ILE A 386 -4.10 5.62 15.92
C ILE A 386 -2.87 5.54 16.83
N THR A 387 -2.50 6.65 17.47
CA THR A 387 -1.44 6.77 18.48
C THR A 387 -1.80 6.15 19.83
N GLU A 388 -3.07 5.80 20.07
CA GLU A 388 -3.48 4.96 21.20
C GLU A 388 -3.46 3.45 20.86
N ILE A 389 -3.35 3.12 19.58
CA ILE A 389 -3.32 1.74 19.09
C ILE A 389 -1.89 1.30 18.80
N TYR A 390 -1.09 2.18 18.21
CA TYR A 390 0.30 1.97 17.86
C TYR A 390 1.22 2.81 18.73
N ASP A 391 2.35 2.24 19.10
CA ASP A 391 3.42 2.97 19.77
C ASP A 391 4.17 3.87 18.78
N CYS A 392 4.30 3.47 17.52
CA CYS A 392 4.95 4.24 16.46
C CYS A 392 4.14 4.13 15.15
N VAL A 393 3.97 5.22 14.40
CA VAL A 393 3.26 5.23 13.12
C VAL A 393 4.13 5.87 12.03
N ASN A 394 4.35 5.12 10.96
CA ASN A 394 5.13 5.54 9.80
C ASN A 394 4.21 5.62 8.58
N PHE A 395 4.09 6.81 8.01
CA PHE A 395 3.37 7.01 6.75
C PHE A 395 4.35 6.86 5.58
N PHE A 396 3.95 6.12 4.54
CA PHE A 396 4.83 5.86 3.39
C PHE A 396 4.13 5.97 2.04
#